data_AF-A0A5D3ECM7-F1
#
_entry.id   AF-A0A5D3ECM7-F1
#
_cell.length_a   1.000
_cell.length_b   1.000
_cell.length_c   1.000
_cell.angle_alpha   90.00
_cell.angle_beta   90.00
_cell.angle_gamma   90.00
#
_symmetry.space_group_name_H-M   'P 1'
#
loop_
_entity.id
_entity.type
_entity.pdbx_description
1 polymer ?
#
loop_
_entity_poly.entity_id
_entity_poly.type
_entity_poly.pdbx_seq_one_letter_code
_entity_poly.pdbx_strand_id
1 'polypeptide(L)' 'MIIQGNVWALVPLYKDIAAMIIGIAFLLAGLATLRAITTDPSRARKAIISYVVSLIVFILIWQLL' A
#
# COMPACT_ATOMS: atom_id res chain seq x y z
N MET A 1 13.87 32.83 13.96
CA MET A 1 14.55 32.66 12.67
C MET A 1 15.62 31.59 12.85
N ILE A 2 15.69 30.67 11.89
CA ILE A 2 16.60 29.50 11.80
C ILE A 2 16.19 28.29 12.66
N ILE A 3 15.51 27.38 11.95
CA ILE A 3 15.60 25.92 12.02
C ILE A 3 16.95 25.50 12.63
N GLN A 4 17.00 25.28 13.94
CA GLN A 4 17.97 24.37 14.52
C GLN A 4 17.61 23.01 13.91
N GLY A 5 18.39 22.59 12.90
CA GLY A 5 18.10 21.47 12.00
C GLY A 5 17.99 20.14 12.72
N ASN A 6 16.86 19.94 13.41
CA ASN A 6 16.50 18.66 13.99
C ASN A 6 15.84 17.85 12.89
N VAL A 7 16.67 17.21 12.05
CA VAL A 7 16.24 16.33 10.94
C VAL A 7 15.24 15.27 11.44
N TRP A 8 15.30 14.93 12.72
CA TRP A 8 14.36 14.06 13.42
C TRP A 8 12.90 14.52 13.35
N ALA A 9 12.62 15.81 13.20
CA ALA A 9 11.25 16.33 13.03
C ALA A 9 10.64 15.97 11.66
N LEU A 10 11.45 15.61 10.66
CA LEU A 10 10.99 15.17 9.34
C LEU A 10 10.63 13.67 9.30
N VAL A 11 11.08 12.89 10.29
CA VAL A 11 10.84 11.44 10.38
C VAL A 11 9.34 11.10 10.39
N PRO A 12 8.48 11.70 11.25
CA PRO A 12 7.05 11.39 11.22
C PRO A 12 6.40 11.77 9.88
N LEU A 13 6.76 12.92 9.30
CA LEU A 13 6.27 13.34 7.99
C LEU A 13 6.65 12.33 6.89
N TYR A 14 7.87 11.79 6.93
CA TYR A 14 8.33 10.77 5.99
C TYR A 14 7.54 9.45 6.14
N LYS A 15 7.22 9.05 7.37
CA LYS A 15 6.41 7.85 7.65
C LYS A 15 4.98 8.01 7.13
N ASP A 16 4.37 9.18 7.32
CA ASP A 16 3.01 9.47 6.83
C ASP A 16 2.94 9.48 5.30
N ILE A 17 3.91 10.12 4.64
CA ILE A 17 3.99 10.12 3.17
C ILE A 17 4.23 8.70 2.64
N ALA A 18 5.11 7.93 3.27
CA ALA A 18 5.33 6.53 2.89
C ALA A 18 4.05 5.70 3.04
N ALA A 19 3.29 5.90 4.12
CA ALA A 19 1.99 5.25 4.34
C ALA A 19 1.01 5.56 3.20
N MET A 20 0.91 6.83 2.81
CA MET A 20 0.04 7.26 1.71
C MET A 20 0.44 6.65 0.38
N ILE A 21 1.73 6.62 0.04
CA ILE A 21 2.23 6.02 -1.21
C ILE A 21 1.91 4.52 -1.25
N ILE A 22 2.10 3.79 -0.15
CA ILE A 22 1.79 2.36 -0.07
C ILE A 22 0.27 2.14 -0.23
N GLY A 23 -0.56 2.98 0.40
CA GLY A 23 -2.02 2.92 0.23
C GLY A 23 -2.47 3.11 -1.22
N ILE A 24 -1.86 4.08 -1.93
CA ILE A 24 -2.13 4.33 -3.35
C ILE A 24 -1.70 3.13 -4.21
N ALA A 25 -0.53 2.54 -3.94
CA ALA A 25 -0.05 1.36 -4.65
C ALA A 25 -1.03 0.17 -4.50
N PHE A 26 -1.59 -0.03 -3.30
CA PHE A 26 -2.61 -1.03 -3.06
C PHE A 26 -3.91 -0.74 -3.81
N LEU A 27 -4.38 0.50 -3.86
CA LEU A 27 -5.56 0.88 -4.63
C LEU A 27 -5.39 0.57 -6.12
N LEU A 28 -4.23 0.90 -6.70
CA LEU A 28 -3.92 0.61 -8.09
C LEU A 28 -3.85 -0.90 -8.37
N ALA A 29 -3.23 -1.67 -7.47
CA ALA A 29 -3.19 -3.13 -7.57
C ALA A 29 -4.60 -3.76 -7.47
N GLY A 30 -5.46 -3.20 -6.61
CA GLY A 30 -6.86 -3.61 -6.50
C GLY A 30 -7.64 -3.34 -7.79
N LEU A 31 -7.46 -2.16 -8.39
CA LEU A 31 -8.11 -1.80 -9.65
C LEU A 31 -7.66 -2.69 -10.82
N ALA A 32 -6.36 -3.01 -10.89
CA ALA A 32 -5.82 -3.94 -11.87
C ALA A 32 -6.40 -5.35 -11.71
N THR A 33 -6.59 -5.79 -10.46
CA THR A 33 -7.23 -7.07 -10.13
C THR A 33 -8.70 -7.09 -10.56
N LEU A 34 -9.44 -6.01 -10.31
CA LEU A 34 -10.83 -5.86 -10.77
C LEU A 34 -10.92 -5.90 -12.31
N ARG A 35 -10.01 -5.22 -13.01
CA ARG A 35 -9.95 -5.27 -14.47
C ARG A 35 -9.70 -6.68 -14.98
N ALA A 36 -8.81 -7.44 -14.33
CA ALA A 36 -8.53 -8.83 -14.69
C ALA A 36 -9.75 -9.74 -14.55
N ILE A 37 -10.64 -9.50 -13.57
CA ILE A 37 -11.93 -10.21 -13.42
C ILE A 37 -12.81 -10.04 -14.67
N THR A 38 -12.91 -8.82 -15.19
CA THR A 38 -13.76 -8.51 -16.34
C THR A 38 -13.18 -9.00 -17.67
N THR A 39 -11.84 -9.07 -17.79
CA THR A 39 -11.18 -9.44 -19.06
C THR A 39 -10.90 -10.93 -19.21
N ASP A 40 -10.45 -11.61 -18.16
CA ASP A 40 -10.19 -13.05 -18.18
C ASP A 40 -10.47 -13.67 -16.80
N PRO A 41 -11.69 -14.19 -16.58
CA PRO A 41 -12.08 -14.72 -15.27
C PRO A 41 -11.24 -15.95 -14.86
N SER A 42 -10.60 -16.65 -15.80
CA SER A 42 -9.75 -17.81 -15.50
C SER A 42 -8.44 -17.40 -14.79
N ARG A 43 -7.86 -16.26 -15.20
CA ARG A 43 -6.65 -15.69 -14.58
C ARG A 43 -6.96 -14.80 -13.38
N ALA A 44 -8.17 -14.26 -13.31
CA ALA A 44 -8.62 -13.40 -12.23
C ALA A 44 -8.52 -14.04 -10.83
N ARG A 45 -8.82 -15.34 -10.72
CA ARG A 45 -8.77 -16.05 -9.43
C ARG A 45 -7.38 -15.99 -8.79
N LYS A 46 -6.31 -16.10 -9.60
CA LYS A 46 -4.92 -16.01 -9.11
C LYS A 46 -4.56 -14.58 -8.71
N ALA A 47 -4.99 -13.59 -9.50
CA ALA A 47 -4.77 -12.17 -9.20
C ALA A 47 -5.44 -11.75 -7.89
N ILE A 48 -6.69 -12.18 -7.66
CA ILE A 48 -7.44 -11.90 -6.42
C ILE A 48 -6.72 -12.48 -5.20
N ILE A 49 -6.29 -13.75 -5.27
CA ILE A 49 -5.61 -14.41 -4.14
C ILE A 49 -4.32 -13.65 -3.80
N SER A 50 -3.51 -13.30 -4.81
CA SER A 50 -2.27 -12.52 -4.61
C SER A 50 -2.54 -11.15 -3.99
N TYR A 51 -3.57 -10.46 -4.46
CA TYR A 51 -3.99 -9.17 -3.93
C TYR A 51 -4.44 -9.28 -2.46
N VAL A 52 -5.29 -10.26 -2.14
CA VAL A 52 -5.80 -10.49 -0.77
C VAL A 52 -4.66 -10.86 0.19
N VAL A 53 -3.75 -11.75 -0.20
CA VAL A 53 -2.59 -12.12 0.62
C VAL A 53 -1.71 -10.89 0.89
N SER A 54 -1.42 -10.10 -0.14
CA SER A 54 -0.64 -8.86 0.02
C SER A 54 -1.32 -7.88 0.98
N LEU A 55 -2.65 -7.74 0.87
CA LEU A 55 -3.44 -6.83 1.72
C LEU A 55 -3.43 -7.28 3.18
N ILE A 56 -3.57 -8.59 3.43
CA ILE A 56 -3.51 -9.17 4.78
C ILE A 56 -2.14 -8.92 5.42
N VAL A 57 -1.06 -9.17 4.68
CA VAL A 57 0.31 -8.93 5.16
C VAL A 57 0.52 -7.44 5.46
N PHE A 58 0.05 -6.55 4.59
CA PHE A 58 0.14 -5.11 4.83
C PHE A 58 -0.58 -4.67 6.11
N ILE A 59 -1.83 -5.13 6.31
CA ILE A 59 -2.60 -4.84 7.52
C ILE A 59 -1.92 -5.41 8.76
N LEU A 60 -1.41 -6.65 8.70
CA LEU A 60 -0.69 -7.27 9.82
C LEU A 60 0.55 -6.47 10.22
N ILE A 61 1.35 -6.02 9.24
CA ILE A 61 2.51 -5.17 9.52
C ILE A 61 2.07 -3.87 10.19
N TRP A 62 0.97 -3.27 9.73
CA TRP A 62 0.45 -2.02 10.30
C TRP A 62 -0.14 -2.17 11.71
N GLN A 63 -0.64 -3.35 12.07
CA GLN A 63 -1.15 -3.66 13.41
C GLN A 63 -0.02 -4.04 14.38
N LEU A 64 1.14 -4.47 13.88
CA LEU A 64 2.29 -4.88 14.70
C LEU A 64 3.23 -3.71 15.07
N LEU A 65 3.11 -2.58 14.37
CA LEU A 65 4.01 -1.42 14.41
C LEU A 65 3.39 -0.27 15.21
#